data_AF-A0A285TAW6-F1
#
_entry.id   AF-A0A285TAW6-F1
#
_cell.length_a   1.000
_cell.length_b   1.000
_cell.length_c   1.000
_cell.angle_alpha   90.00
_cell.angle_beta   90.00
_cell.angle_gamma   90.00
#
_symmetry.space_group_name_H-M   'P 1'
#
loop_
_entity.id
_entity.type
_entity.pdbx_description
1 polymer ?
#
loop_
_entity_poly.entity_id
_entity_poly.type
_entity_poly.pdbx_seq_one_letter_code
_entity_poly.pdbx_strand_id
1 'polypeptide(L)'
;MEYTISKLAKLANVSTRTLRYYDEINLLKPARINSSGYRIYGQNEVDRLQQILFFKELDVDLDTILSIMNNPNFDKQTALQNHYSQLVDERNRLNQLIETIEKTMKHERGEIQMSNQEKFEAFKNKLVTENEEKYGEEIRGKYGVQVVDASNKKFKGMSEEDYAALEKLGNEILDLLPKAVATGDPTSDIAQQLAAKHKEWLTFTWPSYSKEAHAGLADMYVADERFKAYYDKAVDGGTEFLRDAIHIFIKGN
;
A
#
# COMPACT_ATOMS: atom_id res chain seq x y z
N MET A 1 -19.85 -37.48 -15.46
CA MET A 1 -18.76 -38.47 -15.41
C MET A 1 -18.13 -38.40 -14.02
N GLU A 2 -17.51 -39.47 -13.51
CA GLU A 2 -16.91 -39.49 -12.17
C GLU A 2 -15.43 -39.82 -12.22
N TYR A 3 -14.66 -39.16 -11.36
CA TYR A 3 -13.21 -39.26 -11.29
C TYR A 3 -12.76 -39.70 -9.90
N THR A 4 -11.82 -40.63 -9.86
CA THR A 4 -11.02 -40.84 -8.64
C THR A 4 -10.01 -39.70 -8.51
N ILE A 5 -9.49 -39.49 -7.29
CA ILE A 5 -8.49 -38.44 -7.05
C ILE A 5 -7.30 -38.50 -8.02
N SER A 6 -6.79 -39.70 -8.35
CA SER A 6 -5.66 -39.85 -9.27
C SER A 6 -6.02 -39.48 -10.70
N LYS A 7 -7.25 -39.80 -11.15
CA LYS A 7 -7.71 -39.43 -12.50
C LYS A 7 -7.93 -37.93 -12.61
N LEU A 8 -8.55 -37.30 -11.60
CA LEU A 8 -8.76 -35.86 -11.59
C LEU A 8 -7.44 -35.09 -11.50
N ALA A 9 -6.53 -35.52 -10.62
CA ALA A 9 -5.18 -34.96 -10.51
C ALA A 9 -4.44 -34.97 -11.85
N LYS A 10 -4.46 -36.12 -12.55
CA LYS A 10 -3.84 -36.25 -13.87
C LYS A 10 -4.51 -35.38 -14.93
N LEU A 11 -5.84 -35.30 -14.92
CA LEU A 11 -6.62 -34.48 -15.86
C LEU A 11 -6.32 -32.99 -15.70
N ALA A 12 -6.29 -32.52 -14.46
CA ALA A 12 -6.11 -31.11 -14.11
C ALA A 12 -4.63 -30.72 -13.94
N ASN A 13 -3.70 -31.63 -14.20
CA ASN A 13 -2.26 -31.44 -14.00
C ASN A 13 -1.88 -30.92 -12.60
N VAL A 14 -2.51 -31.46 -11.56
CA VAL A 14 -2.19 -31.16 -10.15
C VAL A 14 -1.79 -32.41 -9.41
N SER A 15 -1.08 -32.26 -8.29
CA SER A 15 -0.74 -33.40 -7.46
C SER A 15 -1.97 -33.93 -6.71
N THR A 16 -2.02 -35.23 -6.43
CA THR A 16 -3.05 -35.79 -5.53
C THR A 16 -2.94 -35.21 -4.11
N ARG A 17 -1.74 -34.78 -3.70
CA ARG A 17 -1.51 -34.05 -2.44
C ARG A 17 -2.25 -32.71 -2.44
N THR A 18 -2.23 -31.97 -3.55
CA THR A 18 -2.95 -30.70 -3.71
C THR A 18 -4.45 -30.90 -3.55
N LEU A 19 -5.03 -31.92 -4.18
CA LEU A 19 -6.47 -32.21 -4.04
C LEU A 19 -6.86 -32.64 -2.62
N ARG A 20 -5.97 -33.35 -1.90
CA ARG A 20 -6.19 -33.67 -0.48
C ARG A 20 -6.13 -32.42 0.39
N TYR A 21 -5.16 -31.55 0.13
CA TYR A 21 -5.04 -30.29 0.83
C TYR A 21 -6.27 -29.40 0.60
N TYR A 22 -6.77 -29.31 -0.63
CA TYR A 22 -8.01 -28.57 -0.93
C TYR A 22 -9.24 -29.14 -0.23
N ASP A 23 -9.32 -30.45 -0.02
CA ASP A 23 -10.37 -31.07 0.81
C ASP A 23 -10.20 -30.71 2.29
N GLU A 24 -8.97 -30.77 2.82
CA GLU A 24 -8.63 -30.41 4.21
C GLU A 24 -9.01 -28.97 4.56
N ILE A 25 -8.75 -28.01 3.68
CA ILE A 25 -9.11 -26.59 3.87
C ILE A 25 -10.54 -26.25 3.44
N ASN A 26 -11.36 -27.26 3.09
CA ASN A 26 -12.74 -27.10 2.60
C ASN A 26 -12.88 -26.28 1.31
N LEU A 27 -11.81 -26.21 0.50
CA LEU A 27 -11.83 -25.53 -0.79
C LEU A 27 -12.46 -26.38 -1.89
N LEU A 28 -12.13 -27.68 -1.94
CA LEU A 28 -12.69 -28.64 -2.90
C LEU A 28 -12.94 -29.99 -2.22
N LYS A 29 -14.19 -30.24 -1.87
CA LYS A 29 -14.62 -31.53 -1.30
C LYS A 29 -14.93 -32.53 -2.40
N PRO A 30 -14.68 -33.83 -2.20
CA PRO A 30 -15.19 -34.86 -3.10
C PRO A 30 -16.73 -34.90 -3.03
N ALA A 31 -17.38 -35.24 -4.14
CA ALA A 31 -18.83 -35.47 -4.17
C ALA A 31 -19.25 -36.56 -3.19
N ARG A 32 -18.43 -37.60 -3.05
CA ARG A 32 -18.60 -38.64 -2.02
C ARG A 32 -17.31 -39.41 -1.76
N ILE A 33 -17.34 -40.16 -0.67
CA ILE A 33 -16.39 -41.23 -0.41
C ILE A 33 -17.12 -42.55 -0.67
N ASN A 34 -16.55 -43.41 -1.53
CA ASN A 34 -17.17 -44.69 -1.84
C ASN A 34 -16.97 -45.71 -0.70
N SER A 35 -17.60 -46.88 -0.81
CA SER A 35 -17.54 -47.95 0.20
C SER A 35 -16.12 -48.47 0.47
N SER A 36 -15.19 -48.28 -0.45
CA SER A 36 -13.78 -48.65 -0.31
C SER A 36 -12.90 -47.51 0.23
N GLY A 37 -13.49 -46.38 0.63
CA GLY A 37 -12.77 -45.23 1.19
C GLY A 37 -12.14 -44.29 0.15
N TYR A 38 -12.40 -44.48 -1.15
CA TYR A 38 -11.88 -43.60 -2.20
C TYR A 38 -12.74 -42.35 -2.36
N ARG A 39 -12.06 -41.20 -2.49
CA ARG A 39 -12.66 -39.92 -2.87
C ARG A 39 -13.09 -39.94 -4.34
N ILE A 40 -14.35 -39.62 -4.57
CA ILE A 40 -14.97 -39.55 -5.90
C ILE A 40 -15.42 -38.12 -6.18
N TYR A 41 -15.03 -37.60 -7.34
CA TYR A 41 -15.33 -36.25 -7.81
C TYR A 41 -16.27 -36.35 -9.01
N GLY A 42 -17.38 -35.62 -8.95
CA GLY A 42 -18.32 -35.49 -10.06
C GLY A 42 -17.97 -34.30 -10.95
N GLN A 43 -18.90 -33.97 -11.86
CA GLN A 43 -18.70 -32.85 -12.79
C GLN A 43 -18.61 -31.51 -12.05
N ASN A 44 -19.44 -31.29 -11.02
CA ASN A 44 -19.45 -30.05 -10.25
C ASN A 44 -18.08 -29.79 -9.58
N GLU A 45 -17.43 -30.84 -9.08
CA GLU A 45 -16.11 -30.72 -8.47
C GLU A 45 -15.02 -30.46 -9.52
N VAL A 46 -15.18 -30.99 -10.74
CA VAL A 46 -14.28 -30.67 -11.86
C VAL A 46 -14.41 -29.21 -12.24
N ASP A 47 -15.63 -28.71 -12.40
CA ASP A 47 -15.89 -27.31 -12.76
C ASP A 47 -15.40 -26.36 -11.63
N ARG A 48 -15.59 -26.75 -10.38
CA ARG A 48 -15.06 -26.03 -9.22
C ARG A 48 -13.53 -26.03 -9.19
N LEU A 49 -12.89 -27.16 -9.48
CA LEU A 49 -11.43 -27.25 -9.58
C LEU A 49 -10.90 -26.35 -10.70
N GLN A 50 -11.55 -26.31 -11.86
CA GLN A 50 -11.18 -25.41 -12.95
C GLN A 50 -11.17 -23.95 -12.49
N GLN A 51 -12.21 -23.50 -11.76
CA GLN A 51 -12.27 -22.14 -11.21
C GLN A 51 -11.14 -21.87 -10.21
N ILE A 52 -10.86 -22.81 -9.30
CA ILE A 52 -9.75 -22.69 -8.35
C ILE A 52 -8.42 -22.53 -9.09
N LEU A 53 -8.18 -23.35 -10.12
CA LEU A 53 -6.95 -23.29 -10.90
C LEU A 53 -6.83 -22.00 -11.70
N PHE A 54 -7.94 -21.46 -12.21
CA PHE A 54 -7.95 -20.16 -12.86
C PHE A 54 -7.50 -19.05 -11.91
N PHE A 55 -8.02 -19.00 -10.69
CA PHE A 55 -7.56 -18.01 -9.70
C PHE A 55 -6.13 -18.26 -9.23
N LYS A 56 -5.69 -19.53 -9.16
CA LYS A 56 -4.30 -19.86 -8.84
C LYS A 56 -3.32 -19.40 -9.92
N GLU A 57 -3.70 -19.47 -11.19
CA GLU A 57 -2.92 -18.97 -12.32
C GLU A 57 -2.81 -17.43 -12.29
N LEU A 58 -3.80 -16.77 -11.69
CA LEU A 58 -3.80 -15.34 -11.41
C LEU A 58 -3.10 -14.97 -10.09
N ASP A 59 -2.26 -15.87 -9.54
CA ASP A 59 -1.52 -15.66 -8.28
C ASP A 59 -2.38 -15.28 -7.05
N VAL A 60 -3.69 -15.52 -7.10
CA VAL A 60 -4.57 -15.30 -5.94
C VAL A 60 -4.21 -16.33 -4.87
N ASP A 61 -4.09 -15.88 -3.62
CA ASP A 61 -3.81 -16.74 -2.48
C ASP A 61 -5.01 -17.64 -2.14
N LEU A 62 -4.75 -18.76 -1.45
CA LEU A 62 -5.78 -19.77 -1.22
C LEU A 62 -6.89 -19.31 -0.26
N ASP A 63 -6.61 -18.39 0.67
CA ASP A 63 -7.58 -17.89 1.64
C ASP A 63 -8.59 -16.96 0.94
N THR A 64 -8.09 -16.12 0.03
CA THR A 64 -8.92 -15.29 -0.86
C THR A 64 -9.75 -16.17 -1.80
N ILE A 65 -9.15 -17.20 -2.42
CA ILE A 65 -9.90 -18.14 -3.28
C ILE A 65 -11.00 -18.85 -2.49
N LEU A 66 -10.71 -19.30 -1.26
CA LEU A 66 -11.72 -19.94 -0.41
C LEU A 66 -12.90 -19.00 -0.14
N SER A 67 -12.61 -17.73 0.14
CA SER A 67 -13.63 -16.69 0.38
C SER A 67 -14.48 -16.43 -0.87
N ILE A 68 -13.86 -16.32 -2.05
CA ILE A 68 -14.53 -16.15 -3.35
C ILE A 68 -15.46 -17.35 -3.64
N MET A 69 -14.96 -18.57 -3.39
CA MET A 69 -15.61 -19.81 -3.80
C MET A 69 -16.73 -20.26 -2.85
N ASN A 70 -16.76 -19.75 -1.62
CA ASN A 70 -17.72 -20.15 -0.58
C ASN A 70 -18.77 -19.10 -0.24
N ASN A 71 -18.63 -17.85 -0.71
CA ASN A 71 -19.59 -16.79 -0.41
C ASN A 71 -20.63 -16.66 -1.54
N PRO A 72 -21.91 -17.00 -1.30
CA PRO A 72 -22.97 -16.93 -2.32
C PRO A 72 -23.35 -15.50 -2.71
N ASN A 73 -23.02 -14.51 -1.87
CA ASN A 73 -23.25 -13.09 -2.13
C ASN A 73 -21.98 -12.38 -2.64
N PHE A 74 -20.92 -13.14 -2.92
CA PHE A 74 -19.67 -12.56 -3.40
C PHE A 74 -19.80 -12.14 -4.85
N ASP A 75 -19.58 -10.85 -5.11
CA ASP A 75 -19.54 -10.31 -6.46
C ASP A 75 -18.23 -10.74 -7.14
N LYS A 76 -18.28 -11.92 -7.76
CA LYS A 76 -17.18 -12.49 -8.54
C LYS A 76 -16.68 -11.53 -9.62
N GLN A 77 -17.59 -10.74 -10.20
CA GLN A 77 -17.24 -9.79 -11.25
C GLN A 77 -16.41 -8.64 -10.67
N THR A 78 -16.82 -8.08 -9.53
CA THR A 78 -16.03 -7.05 -8.83
C THR A 78 -14.65 -7.57 -8.43
N ALA A 79 -14.54 -8.78 -7.88
CA ALA A 79 -13.25 -9.32 -7.47
C ALA A 79 -12.29 -9.56 -8.64
N LEU A 80 -12.79 -10.10 -9.75
CA LEU A 80 -12.01 -10.25 -10.98
C LEU A 80 -11.61 -8.89 -11.56
N GLN A 81 -12.49 -7.90 -11.51
CA GLN A 81 -12.19 -6.54 -11.97
C GLN A 81 -11.10 -5.88 -11.14
N ASN A 82 -11.17 -6.02 -9.81
CA ASN A 82 -10.15 -5.50 -8.89
C ASN A 82 -8.79 -6.18 -9.14
N HIS A 83 -8.78 -7.50 -9.28
CA HIS A 83 -7.56 -8.24 -9.54
C HIS A 83 -6.97 -7.92 -10.92
N TYR A 84 -7.82 -7.79 -11.95
CA TYR A 84 -7.40 -7.31 -13.27
C TYR A 84 -6.76 -5.92 -13.19
N SER A 85 -7.33 -5.01 -12.40
CA SER A 85 -6.74 -3.68 -12.16
C SER A 85 -5.35 -3.79 -11.55
N GLN A 86 -5.19 -4.62 -10.51
CA GLN A 86 -3.88 -4.85 -9.87
C GLN A 86 -2.83 -5.39 -10.85
N LEU A 87 -3.21 -6.34 -11.72
CA LEU A 87 -2.31 -6.86 -12.76
C LEU A 87 -1.93 -5.79 -13.79
N VAL A 88 -2.87 -4.94 -14.18
CA VAL A 88 -2.60 -3.82 -15.09
C VAL A 88 -1.64 -2.83 -14.44
N ASP A 89 -1.82 -2.52 -13.15
CA ASP A 89 -0.94 -1.62 -12.41
C ASP A 89 0.48 -2.18 -12.29
N GLU A 90 0.62 -3.47 -11.97
CA GLU A 90 1.93 -4.13 -11.92
C GLU A 90 2.61 -4.17 -13.29
N ARG A 91 1.86 -4.47 -14.36
CA ARG A 91 2.39 -4.40 -15.73
C ARG A 91 2.90 -3.00 -16.06
N ASN A 92 2.14 -1.96 -15.71
CA ASN A 92 2.53 -0.58 -15.98
C ASN A 92 3.79 -0.20 -15.18
N ARG A 93 3.90 -0.65 -13.92
CA ARG A 93 5.10 -0.48 -13.10
C ARG A 93 6.32 -1.18 -13.72
N LEU A 94 6.18 -2.43 -14.16
CA LEU A 94 7.25 -3.17 -14.82
C LEU A 94 7.70 -2.48 -16.11
N ASN A 95 6.78 -1.98 -16.92
CA ASN A 95 7.11 -1.20 -18.13
C ASN A 95 7.93 0.06 -17.79
N GLN A 96 7.55 0.81 -16.75
CA GLN A 96 8.32 1.98 -16.30
C GLN A 96 9.74 1.61 -15.84
N LEU A 97 9.89 0.46 -15.16
CA LEU A 97 11.20 -0.03 -14.74
C LEU A 97 12.07 -0.42 -15.94
N ILE A 98 11.48 -1.11 -16.92
CA ILE A 98 12.15 -1.46 -18.18
C ILE A 98 12.63 -0.19 -18.89
N GLU A 99 11.76 0.81 -19.07
CA GLU A 99 12.13 2.09 -19.68
C GLU A 99 13.28 2.79 -18.94
N THR A 100 13.27 2.75 -17.60
CA THR A 100 14.32 3.33 -16.76
C THR A 100 15.65 2.60 -16.96
N ILE A 101 15.63 1.27 -17.00
CA ILE A 101 16.82 0.45 -17.26
C ILE A 101 17.36 0.72 -18.67
N GLU A 102 16.50 0.77 -19.68
CA GLU A 102 16.90 1.08 -21.06
C GLU A 102 17.57 2.44 -21.17
N LYS A 103 17.00 3.48 -20.54
CA LYS A 103 17.62 4.81 -20.46
C LYS A 103 18.97 4.76 -19.75
N THR A 104 19.05 4.05 -18.62
CA THR A 104 20.29 3.90 -17.84
C THR A 104 21.38 3.23 -18.70
N MET A 105 21.05 2.16 -19.41
CA MET A 105 21.98 1.49 -20.32
C MET A 105 22.47 2.42 -21.44
N LYS A 106 21.60 3.27 -22.01
CA LYS A 106 22.00 4.28 -23.01
C LYS A 106 22.93 5.34 -22.41
N HIS A 107 22.64 5.79 -21.19
CA HIS A 107 23.49 6.74 -20.46
C HIS A 107 24.88 6.17 -20.17
N GLU A 108 24.97 4.93 -19.67
CA GLU A 108 26.25 4.26 -19.40
C GLU A 108 27.09 4.05 -20.67
N ARG A 109 26.44 3.90 -21.84
CA ARG A 109 27.11 3.85 -23.15
C ARG A 109 27.47 5.24 -23.71
N GLY A 110 27.11 6.32 -23.01
CA GLY A 110 27.33 7.70 -23.46
C GLY A 110 26.42 8.15 -24.59
N GLU A 111 25.34 7.41 -24.90
CA GLU A 111 24.41 7.73 -25.99
C GLU A 111 23.43 8.85 -25.62
N ILE A 112 23.12 8.98 -24.33
CA ILE A 112 22.26 10.04 -23.78
C ILE A 112 22.85 10.59 -22.48
N GLN A 113 22.40 11.76 -22.06
CA GLN A 113 22.59 12.27 -20.71
C GLN A 113 21.31 12.04 -19.91
N MET A 114 21.42 11.56 -18.67
CA MET A 114 20.28 11.42 -17.76
C MET A 114 20.46 12.38 -16.60
N SER A 115 19.43 13.17 -16.33
CA SER A 115 19.38 13.99 -15.12
C SER A 115 19.29 13.12 -13.88
N ASN A 116 19.75 13.62 -12.73
CA ASN A 116 19.56 12.91 -11.46
C ASN A 116 18.07 12.72 -11.14
N GLN A 117 17.22 13.68 -11.53
CA GLN A 117 15.76 13.53 -11.41
C GLN A 117 15.25 12.27 -12.12
N GLU A 118 15.67 12.01 -13.36
CA GLU A 118 15.29 10.80 -14.11
C GLU A 118 15.85 9.52 -13.50
N LYS A 119 17.04 9.57 -12.87
CA LYS A 119 17.62 8.42 -12.16
C LYS A 119 16.81 8.03 -10.92
N PHE A 120 16.19 9.01 -10.25
CA PHE A 120 15.46 8.80 -8.99
C PHE A 120 13.92 8.73 -9.15
N GLU A 121 13.38 9.04 -10.32
CA GLU A 121 11.94 9.06 -10.58
C GLU A 121 11.26 7.71 -10.30
N ALA A 122 11.89 6.59 -10.70
CA ALA A 122 11.37 5.24 -10.46
C ALA A 122 11.24 4.91 -8.97
N PHE A 123 12.17 5.38 -8.13
CA PHE A 123 12.12 5.16 -6.68
C PHE A 123 11.00 5.97 -6.04
N LYS A 124 10.82 7.23 -6.44
CA LYS A 124 9.70 8.06 -5.97
C LYS A 124 8.34 7.50 -6.40
N ASN A 125 8.26 6.94 -7.62
CA ASN A 125 7.05 6.25 -8.08
C ASN A 125 6.71 5.05 -7.20
N LYS A 126 7.70 4.23 -6.85
CA LYS A 126 7.51 3.10 -5.94
C LYS A 126 7.00 3.56 -4.57
N LEU A 127 7.58 4.60 -3.98
CA LEU A 127 7.13 5.15 -2.70
C LEU A 127 5.67 5.63 -2.74
N VAL A 128 5.24 6.27 -3.83
CA VAL A 128 3.84 6.68 -4.00
C VAL A 128 2.92 5.45 -4.12
N THR A 129 3.31 4.44 -4.90
CA THR A 129 2.52 3.22 -5.04
C THR A 129 2.34 2.51 -3.70
N GLU A 130 3.42 2.31 -2.94
CA GLU A 130 3.35 1.68 -1.61
C GLU A 130 2.50 2.50 -0.63
N ASN A 131 2.54 3.83 -0.73
CA ASN A 131 1.70 4.71 0.07
C ASN A 131 0.21 4.62 -0.32
N GLU A 132 -0.10 4.56 -1.61
CA GLU A 132 -1.48 4.37 -2.12
C GLU A 132 -2.05 3.01 -1.73
N GLU A 133 -1.27 1.94 -1.82
CA GLU A 133 -1.69 0.59 -1.39
C GLU A 133 -2.02 0.54 0.10
N LYS A 134 -1.25 1.24 0.93
CA LYS A 134 -1.38 1.18 2.38
C LYS A 134 -2.38 2.18 2.96
N TYR A 135 -2.53 3.35 2.34
CA TYR A 135 -3.30 4.47 2.89
C TYR A 135 -4.21 5.16 1.87
N GLY A 136 -4.14 4.83 0.58
CA GLY A 136 -4.77 5.55 -0.52
C GLY A 136 -6.28 5.71 -0.38
N GLU A 137 -7.01 4.62 -0.13
CA GLU A 137 -8.46 4.67 0.04
C GLU A 137 -8.89 5.63 1.17
N GLU A 138 -8.21 5.54 2.32
CA GLU A 138 -8.49 6.35 3.50
C GLU A 138 -8.21 7.83 3.25
N ILE A 139 -7.02 8.16 2.73
CA ILE A 139 -6.63 9.56 2.50
C ILE A 139 -7.47 10.19 1.37
N ARG A 140 -7.86 9.41 0.36
CA ARG A 140 -8.75 9.88 -0.72
C ARG A 140 -10.17 10.11 -0.22
N GLY A 141 -10.66 9.25 0.68
CA GLY A 141 -11.95 9.45 1.33
C GLY A 141 -11.99 10.73 2.20
N LYS A 142 -10.87 11.02 2.89
CA LYS A 142 -10.79 12.16 3.81
C LYS A 142 -10.47 13.50 3.14
N TYR A 143 -9.50 13.51 2.21
CA TYR A 143 -8.97 14.73 1.60
C TYR A 143 -9.39 14.93 0.14
N GLY A 144 -10.00 13.91 -0.48
CA GLY A 144 -10.46 13.94 -1.85
C GLY A 144 -9.41 13.49 -2.86
N VAL A 145 -9.88 12.78 -3.89
CA VAL A 145 -9.06 12.21 -4.98
C VAL A 145 -8.12 13.25 -5.60
N GLN A 146 -8.62 14.44 -5.91
CA GLN A 146 -7.82 15.48 -6.58
C GLN A 146 -6.67 16.03 -5.73
N VAL A 147 -6.86 16.13 -4.41
CA VAL A 147 -5.84 16.64 -3.49
C VAL A 147 -4.71 15.64 -3.36
N VAL A 148 -5.06 14.35 -3.23
CA VAL A 148 -4.09 13.25 -3.15
C VAL A 148 -3.32 13.11 -4.47
N ASP A 149 -4.00 13.16 -5.62
CA ASP A 149 -3.35 13.12 -6.94
C ASP A 149 -2.38 14.29 -7.14
N ALA A 150 -2.78 15.49 -6.72
CA ALA A 150 -1.91 16.67 -6.79
C ALA A 150 -0.69 16.53 -5.87
N SER A 151 -0.87 15.97 -4.67
CA SER A 151 0.22 15.72 -3.73
C SER A 151 1.22 14.69 -4.26
N ASN A 152 0.73 13.57 -4.80
CA ASN A 152 1.54 12.55 -5.45
C ASN A 152 2.32 13.11 -6.64
N LYS A 153 1.66 13.92 -7.48
CA LYS A 153 2.31 14.57 -8.62
C LYS A 153 3.43 15.50 -8.16
N LYS A 154 3.21 16.27 -7.09
CA LYS A 154 4.21 17.18 -6.52
C LYS A 154 5.42 16.41 -5.99
N PHE A 155 5.21 15.35 -5.22
CA PHE A 155 6.28 14.49 -4.70
C PHE A 155 7.10 13.85 -5.82
N LYS A 156 6.44 13.24 -6.82
CA LYS A 156 7.12 12.65 -7.99
C LYS A 156 7.96 13.70 -8.74
N GLY A 157 7.45 14.93 -8.84
CA GLY A 157 8.10 16.04 -9.54
C GLY A 157 9.25 16.74 -8.79
N MET A 158 9.52 16.42 -7.52
CA MET A 158 10.57 17.10 -6.74
C MET A 158 11.96 16.97 -7.37
N SER A 159 12.76 18.03 -7.28
CA SER A 159 14.20 17.95 -7.60
C SER A 159 14.96 17.15 -6.53
N GLU A 160 16.24 16.89 -6.78
CA GLU A 160 17.12 16.28 -5.78
C GLU A 160 17.29 17.19 -4.56
N GLU A 161 17.42 18.50 -4.77
CA GLU A 161 17.54 19.49 -3.70
C GLU A 161 16.27 19.59 -2.86
N ASP A 162 15.10 19.60 -3.50
CA ASP A 162 13.81 19.61 -2.80
C ASP A 162 13.61 18.34 -1.97
N TYR A 163 13.98 17.18 -2.52
CA TYR A 163 13.88 15.91 -1.82
C TYR A 163 14.85 15.84 -0.64
N ALA A 164 16.10 16.29 -0.81
CA ALA A 164 17.08 16.36 0.27
C ALA A 164 16.64 17.35 1.37
N ALA A 165 16.03 18.49 1.00
CA ALA A 165 15.47 19.45 1.94
C ALA A 165 14.29 18.86 2.73
N LEU A 166 13.39 18.12 2.06
CA LEU A 166 12.28 17.39 2.68
C LEU A 166 12.79 16.38 3.73
N GLU A 167 13.78 15.56 3.38
CA GLU A 167 14.36 14.55 4.30
C GLU A 167 15.06 15.22 5.48
N LYS A 168 15.87 16.24 5.22
CA LYS A 168 16.56 17.00 6.27
C LYS A 168 15.57 17.60 7.26
N LEU A 169 14.52 18.26 6.75
CA LEU A 169 13.52 18.90 7.59
C LEU A 169 12.70 17.88 8.40
N GLY A 170 12.40 16.71 7.82
CA GLY A 170 11.78 15.60 8.55
C GLY A 170 12.63 15.12 9.73
N ASN A 171 13.94 14.96 9.53
CA ASN A 171 14.87 14.59 10.60
C ASN A 171 14.97 15.69 11.67
N GLU A 172 15.03 16.96 11.27
CA GLU A 172 15.04 18.09 12.21
C GLU A 172 13.79 18.14 13.09
N ILE A 173 12.61 17.82 12.53
CA ILE A 173 11.35 17.72 13.28
C ILE A 173 11.45 16.62 14.35
N LEU A 174 11.94 15.44 13.97
CA LEU A 174 12.10 14.31 14.90
C LEU A 174 13.15 14.59 15.99
N ASP A 175 14.23 15.29 15.67
CA ASP A 175 15.27 15.67 16.63
C ASP A 175 14.81 16.79 17.59
N LEU A 176 13.92 17.66 17.11
CA LEU A 176 13.39 18.78 17.90
C LEU A 176 12.25 18.35 18.81
N LEU A 177 11.48 17.34 18.40
CA LEU A 177 10.30 16.88 19.14
C LEU A 177 10.59 16.50 20.60
N PRO A 178 11.62 15.67 20.94
CA PRO A 178 11.96 15.37 22.34
C PRO A 178 12.35 16.62 23.15
N LYS A 179 13.02 17.58 22.52
CA LYS A 179 13.43 18.84 23.18
C LYS A 179 12.22 19.72 23.46
N ALA A 180 11.25 19.74 22.54
CA ALA A 180 10.00 20.45 22.72
C ALA A 180 9.16 19.80 23.83
N VAL A 181 9.00 18.47 23.81
CA VAL A 181 8.27 17.73 24.85
C VAL A 181 8.89 17.94 26.24
N ALA A 182 10.22 18.01 26.34
CA ALA A 182 10.92 18.24 27.60
C ALA A 182 10.61 19.60 28.25
N THR A 183 10.07 20.58 27.51
CA THR A 183 9.62 21.85 28.12
C THR A 183 8.30 21.68 28.87
N GLY A 184 7.51 20.66 28.52
CA GLY A 184 6.14 20.47 29.03
C GLY A 184 5.16 21.56 28.60
N ASP A 185 5.57 22.47 27.70
CA ASP A 185 4.80 23.64 27.29
C ASP A 185 4.71 23.75 25.75
N PRO A 186 3.55 23.44 25.16
CA PRO A 186 3.35 23.52 23.72
C PRO A 186 3.33 24.98 23.19
N THR A 187 3.30 25.98 24.07
CA THR A 187 3.44 27.41 23.71
C THR A 187 4.89 27.89 23.66
N SER A 188 5.84 27.08 24.16
CA SER A 188 7.26 27.45 24.20
C SER A 188 7.85 27.73 22.80
N ASP A 189 8.89 28.56 22.74
CA ASP A 189 9.56 28.93 21.48
C ASP A 189 9.99 27.70 20.66
N ILE A 190 10.47 26.64 21.34
CA ILE A 190 10.88 25.39 20.70
C ILE A 190 9.68 24.64 20.11
N ALA A 191 8.55 24.59 20.83
CA ALA A 191 7.33 23.96 20.33
C ALA A 191 6.73 24.72 19.14
N GLN A 192 6.77 26.06 19.16
CA GLN A 192 6.32 26.88 18.05
C GLN A 192 7.25 26.78 16.83
N GLN A 193 8.57 26.66 17.06
CA GLN A 193 9.53 26.35 16.00
C GLN A 193 9.27 24.97 15.38
N LEU A 194 8.96 23.96 16.19
CA LEU A 194 8.59 22.62 15.74
C LEU A 194 7.35 22.66 14.84
N ALA A 195 6.28 23.34 15.25
CA ALA A 195 5.07 23.49 14.45
C ALA A 195 5.31 24.25 13.13
N ALA A 196 6.17 25.28 13.15
CA ALA A 196 6.55 26.02 11.95
C ALA A 196 7.32 25.14 10.96
N LYS A 197 8.28 24.33 11.44
CA LYS A 197 9.02 23.36 10.63
C LYS A 197 8.10 22.29 10.05
N HIS A 198 7.14 21.80 10.84
CA HIS A 198 6.15 20.85 10.36
C HIS A 198 5.28 21.44 9.24
N LYS A 199 4.84 22.70 9.37
CA LYS A 199 4.17 23.41 8.27
C LYS A 199 5.06 23.47 7.02
N GLU A 200 6.31 23.89 7.15
CA GLU A 200 7.26 23.96 6.02
C GLU A 200 7.42 22.60 5.35
N TRP A 201 7.56 21.54 6.12
CA TRP A 201 7.66 20.17 5.63
C TRP A 201 6.43 19.74 4.82
N LEU A 202 5.23 20.07 5.29
CA LEU A 202 3.99 19.80 4.54
C LEU A 202 3.94 20.56 3.20
N THR A 203 4.52 21.75 3.10
CA THR A 203 4.49 22.52 1.84
C THR A 203 5.28 21.89 0.70
N PHE A 204 6.16 20.93 0.98
CA PHE A 204 6.83 20.16 -0.07
C PHE A 204 5.86 19.23 -0.81
N THR A 205 4.91 18.60 -0.10
CA THR A 205 4.00 17.61 -0.69
C THR A 205 2.59 18.14 -0.89
N TRP A 206 2.17 19.15 -0.13
CA TRP A 206 0.83 19.72 -0.24
C TRP A 206 0.73 20.68 -1.43
N PRO A 207 -0.31 20.57 -2.28
CA PRO A 207 -0.51 21.49 -3.39
C PRO A 207 -0.81 22.91 -2.90
N SER A 208 -1.52 23.04 -1.78
CA SER A 208 -1.78 24.30 -1.09
C SER A 208 -1.84 24.07 0.42
N TYR A 209 -1.34 25.04 1.19
CA TYR A 209 -1.42 25.01 2.65
C TYR A 209 -2.69 25.71 3.12
N SER A 210 -3.40 25.09 4.08
CA SER A 210 -4.41 25.76 4.89
C SER A 210 -4.24 25.38 6.36
N LYS A 211 -4.66 26.28 7.26
CA LYS A 211 -4.58 26.05 8.71
C LYS A 211 -5.51 24.91 9.12
N GLU A 212 -6.67 24.85 8.50
CA GLU A 212 -7.70 23.83 8.72
C GLU A 212 -7.20 22.44 8.32
N ALA A 213 -6.50 22.33 7.18
CA ALA A 213 -5.91 21.07 6.77
C ALA A 213 -4.79 20.65 7.74
N HIS A 214 -3.93 21.58 8.17
CA HIS A 214 -2.84 21.29 9.10
C HIS A 214 -3.37 20.79 10.46
N ALA A 215 -4.41 21.45 10.99
CA ALA A 215 -5.12 21.00 12.18
C ALA A 215 -5.70 19.60 12.00
N GLY A 216 -6.46 19.37 10.93
CA GLY A 216 -7.11 18.08 10.67
C GLY A 216 -6.15 16.92 10.44
N LEU A 217 -4.94 17.20 9.95
CA LEU A 217 -3.85 16.23 9.87
C LEU A 217 -3.26 15.93 11.25
N ALA A 218 -2.99 16.94 12.05
CA ALA A 218 -2.46 16.78 13.40
C ALA A 218 -3.43 15.97 14.31
N ASP A 219 -4.73 16.23 14.20
CA ASP A 219 -5.76 15.46 14.92
C ASP A 219 -5.79 14.00 14.47
N MET A 220 -5.55 13.75 13.18
CA MET A 220 -5.47 12.39 12.63
C MET A 220 -4.31 11.61 13.22
N TYR A 221 -3.14 12.24 13.37
CA TYR A 221 -1.97 11.55 13.91
C TYR A 221 -2.21 10.95 15.28
N VAL A 222 -3.00 11.61 16.13
CA VAL A 222 -3.36 11.08 17.45
C VAL A 222 -4.47 10.02 17.35
N ALA A 223 -5.37 10.13 16.37
CA ALA A 223 -6.47 9.20 16.19
C ALA A 223 -6.07 7.87 15.53
N ASP A 224 -4.96 7.84 14.77
CA ASP A 224 -4.45 6.66 14.09
C ASP A 224 -3.16 6.16 14.77
N GLU A 225 -3.24 4.99 15.41
CA GLU A 225 -2.14 4.33 16.11
C GLU A 225 -0.87 4.17 15.25
N ARG A 226 -0.99 4.07 13.92
CA ARG A 226 0.17 3.96 13.02
C ARG A 226 0.97 5.25 12.98
N PHE A 227 0.28 6.39 12.89
CA PHE A 227 0.91 7.71 12.88
C PHE A 227 1.36 8.13 14.27
N LYS A 228 0.59 7.76 15.31
CA LYS A 228 0.98 7.96 16.69
C LYS A 228 2.31 7.27 17.00
N ALA A 229 2.42 5.98 16.67
CA ALA A 229 3.65 5.21 16.88
C ALA A 229 4.88 5.79 16.14
N TYR A 230 4.69 6.51 15.02
CA TYR A 230 5.80 7.12 14.29
C TYR A 230 6.50 8.24 15.09
N TYR A 231 5.73 9.18 15.66
CA TYR A 231 6.29 10.28 16.44
C TYR A 231 6.62 9.85 17.88
N ASP A 232 5.81 8.99 18.49
CA ASP A 232 6.06 8.49 19.85
C ASP A 232 7.32 7.62 19.95
N LYS A 233 7.82 7.11 18.82
CA LYS A 233 9.14 6.46 18.76
C LYS A 233 10.27 7.42 19.16
N ALA A 234 10.13 8.72 18.90
CA ALA A 234 11.14 9.71 19.27
C ALA A 234 11.07 10.09 20.75
N VAL A 235 9.86 10.18 21.30
CA VAL A 235 9.59 10.51 22.71
C VAL A 235 8.16 10.14 23.05
N ASP A 236 7.93 9.52 24.21
CA ASP A 236 6.59 9.13 24.67
C ASP A 236 5.65 10.35 24.78
N GLY A 237 4.44 10.25 24.22
CA GLY A 237 3.48 11.36 24.12
C GLY A 237 3.87 12.48 23.15
N GLY A 238 4.84 12.22 22.26
CA GLY A 238 5.30 13.18 21.26
C GLY A 238 4.23 13.55 20.24
N THR A 239 3.36 12.62 19.85
CA THR A 239 2.29 12.89 18.90
C THR A 239 1.28 13.88 19.45
N GLU A 240 0.79 13.69 20.68
CA GLU A 240 -0.13 14.62 21.34
C GLU A 240 0.49 16.00 21.49
N PHE A 241 1.75 16.05 21.92
CA PHE A 241 2.46 17.32 22.08
C PHE A 241 2.60 18.08 20.75
N LEU A 242 2.98 17.38 19.68
CA LEU A 242 3.08 17.97 18.34
C LEU A 242 1.73 18.53 17.88
N ARG A 243 0.64 17.77 18.08
CA ARG A 243 -0.72 18.22 17.74
C ARG A 243 -1.07 19.51 18.47
N ASP A 244 -0.82 19.57 19.77
CA ASP A 244 -1.17 20.73 20.59
C ASP A 244 -0.36 21.97 20.18
N ALA A 245 0.95 21.80 19.93
CA ALA A 245 1.83 22.85 19.42
C ALA A 245 1.35 23.40 18.07
N ILE A 246 0.92 22.52 17.15
CA ILE A 246 0.35 22.90 15.84
C ILE A 246 -0.94 23.72 16.00
N HIS A 247 -1.88 23.26 16.84
CA HIS A 247 -3.14 23.98 17.07
C HIS A 247 -2.93 25.39 17.65
N ILE A 248 -1.93 25.55 18.51
CA ILE A 248 -1.55 26.86 19.04
C ILE A 248 -0.92 27.71 17.94
N PHE A 249 0.03 27.16 17.19
CA PHE A 249 0.78 27.85 16.14
C PHE A 249 -0.12 28.44 15.05
N ILE A 250 -1.14 27.69 14.61
CA ILE A 250 -2.06 28.13 13.55
C ILE A 250 -3.07 29.19 14.01
N LYS A 251 -3.32 29.31 15.32
CA LYS A 251 -4.20 30.34 15.90
C LYS A 251 -3.47 31.67 16.11
N GLY A 252 -2.16 31.63 16.35
CA GLY A 252 -1.33 32.82 16.59
C GLY A 252 -0.78 33.48 15.33
N ASN A 253 -0.70 32.76 14.21
CA ASN A 253 -0.38 33.27 12.86
C ASN A 253 -1.64 33.25 11.99
#